data_AF-A0A351FY49-F1
#
_entry.id   AF-A0A351FY49-F1
#
_cell.length_a   1.000
_cell.length_b   1.000
_cell.length_c   1.000
_cell.angle_alpha   90.00
_cell.angle_beta   90.00
_cell.angle_gamma   90.00
#
_symmetry.space_group_name_H-M   'P 1'
#
loop_
_entity.id
_entity.type
_entity.pdbx_description
1 polymer ?
#
loop_
_entity_poly.entity_id
_entity_poly.type
_entity_poly.pdbx_seq_one_letter_code
_entity_poly.pdbx_strand_id
1 'polypeptide(L)'
;MSDDTENKEDPKIIIDEDWKSQVEAEKAAAEDQRDETPAESPPEEPGEEPADNQFELPPASFSLLVSSLATQALAALGQMPGPDGKPMHEPVIAKHHIDTLGVLQEKTKGNLDGDEIVMLNNVLHELRMAYVNLSQQAPPQSPS
;
A
#
# COMPACT_ATOMS: atom_id res chain seq x y z
N MET A 1 -7.91 -58.60 3.62
CA MET A 1 -8.85 -57.71 2.92
C MET A 1 -8.70 -56.36 3.60
N SER A 2 -7.65 -55.62 3.24
CA SER A 2 -7.66 -54.60 2.17
C SER A 2 -8.43 -53.39 2.71
N ASP A 3 -7.74 -52.42 3.31
CA ASP A 3 -7.11 -51.29 2.61
C ASP A 3 -8.21 -50.47 1.93
N ASP A 4 -8.80 -49.54 2.69
CA ASP A 4 -9.72 -48.52 2.21
C ASP A 4 -8.95 -47.19 2.20
N THR A 5 -8.07 -47.09 1.21
CA THR A 5 -7.34 -45.87 0.87
C THR A 5 -8.21 -45.08 -0.11
N GLU A 6 -9.06 -44.19 0.39
CA GLU A 6 -9.80 -43.28 -0.50
C GLU A 6 -8.97 -42.03 -0.80
N ASN A 7 -8.67 -41.87 -2.08
CA ASN A 7 -7.66 -41.01 -2.67
C ASN A 7 -8.34 -39.91 -3.51
N LYS A 8 -7.95 -38.66 -3.22
CA LYS A 8 -7.85 -37.48 -4.10
C LYS A 8 -9.13 -36.95 -4.78
N GLU A 9 -9.46 -35.71 -4.43
CA GLU A 9 -9.88 -34.70 -5.42
C GLU A 9 -9.25 -33.33 -5.07
N ASP A 10 -8.03 -33.10 -5.57
CA ASP A 10 -7.47 -31.75 -5.71
C ASP A 10 -8.19 -31.06 -6.90
N PRO A 11 -8.70 -29.82 -6.76
CA PRO A 11 -9.29 -29.11 -7.88
C PRO A 11 -8.20 -28.78 -8.92
N LYS A 12 -8.24 -29.50 -10.04
CA LYS A 12 -7.44 -29.24 -11.23
C LYS A 12 -7.80 -27.86 -11.77
N ILE A 13 -6.86 -26.94 -11.63
CA ILE A 13 -6.81 -25.66 -12.33
C ILE A 13 -6.75 -25.96 -13.83
N ILE A 14 -7.85 -25.68 -14.53
CA ILE A 14 -7.95 -25.72 -15.99
C ILE A 14 -7.48 -24.36 -16.49
N ILE A 15 -6.19 -24.22 -16.80
CA ILE A 15 -5.65 -23.08 -17.55
C ILE A 15 -5.28 -23.62 -18.92
N ASP A 16 -6.29 -23.74 -19.79
CA ASP A 16 -6.14 -24.14 -21.18
C ASP A 16 -6.32 -22.91 -22.08
N GLU A 17 -5.27 -22.62 -22.85
CA GLU A 17 -5.28 -22.12 -24.23
C GLU A 17 -5.92 -20.75 -24.58
N ASP A 18 -6.86 -20.21 -23.81
CA ASP A 18 -7.60 -18.99 -24.18
C ASP A 18 -6.80 -17.69 -23.92
N TRP A 19 -5.91 -17.71 -22.92
CA TRP A 19 -5.02 -16.57 -22.62
C TRP A 19 -3.98 -16.31 -23.71
N LYS A 20 -3.47 -17.37 -24.35
CA LYS A 20 -2.30 -17.26 -25.23
C LYS A 20 -2.66 -16.64 -26.59
N SER A 21 -3.90 -16.84 -27.04
CA SER A 21 -4.43 -16.30 -28.30
C SER A 21 -4.68 -14.79 -28.24
N GLN A 22 -4.98 -14.23 -27.05
CA GLN A 22 -5.19 -12.78 -26.88
C GLN A 22 -3.88 -11.97 -26.97
N VAL A 23 -2.77 -12.51 -26.45
CA VAL A 23 -1.47 -11.82 -26.47
C VAL A 23 -0.89 -11.70 -27.89
N GLU A 24 -1.13 -12.69 -28.75
CA GLU A 24 -0.68 -12.64 -30.15
C GLU A 24 -1.50 -11.65 -30.99
N ALA A 25 -2.80 -11.52 -30.72
CA ALA A 25 -3.66 -10.56 -31.41
C ALA A 25 -3.32 -9.10 -31.07
N GLU A 26 -2.97 -8.78 -29.82
CA GLU A 26 -2.53 -7.44 -29.43
C GLU A 26 -1.15 -7.09 -30.01
N LYS A 27 -0.22 -8.05 -30.04
CA LYS A 27 1.13 -7.80 -30.53
C LYS A 27 1.17 -7.51 -32.04
N ALA A 28 0.32 -8.17 -32.82
CA ALA A 28 0.24 -7.92 -34.26
C ALA A 28 -0.39 -6.56 -34.61
N ALA A 29 -1.27 -6.02 -33.76
CA ALA A 29 -1.90 -4.71 -34.00
C ALA A 29 -0.96 -3.52 -33.70
N ALA A 30 0.07 -3.71 -32.86
CA ALA A 30 0.97 -2.65 -32.42
C ALA A 30 2.17 -2.39 -33.37
N GLU A 31 2.43 -3.27 -34.35
CA GLU A 31 3.57 -3.13 -35.26
C GLU A 31 3.27 -2.35 -36.56
N ASP A 32 2.00 -2.01 -36.84
CA ASP A 32 1.58 -1.38 -38.12
C ASP A 32 1.43 0.16 -38.07
N GLN A 33 1.94 0.83 -37.02
CA GLN A 33 1.82 2.30 -36.86
C GLN A 33 3.16 3.01 -36.66
N ARG A 34 4.27 2.42 -37.12
CA ARG A 34 5.61 3.02 -37.03
C ARG A 34 6.26 3.29 -38.37
N ASP A 35 5.50 3.78 -39.35
CA ASP A 35 6.11 4.48 -40.48
C ASP A 35 5.18 5.62 -40.96
N GLU A 36 5.81 6.76 -41.25
CA GLU A 36 5.30 7.93 -42.00
C GLU A 36 4.64 9.10 -41.21
N THR A 37 5.45 10.14 -40.97
CA THR A 37 5.05 11.57 -40.95
C THR A 37 5.60 12.20 -42.26
N PRO A 38 4.99 13.22 -42.91
CA PRO A 38 4.66 14.52 -42.30
C PRO A 38 3.47 15.36 -42.87
N ALA A 39 3.04 16.33 -42.05
CA ALA A 39 2.40 17.63 -42.37
C ALA A 39 0.94 17.67 -42.86
N GLU A 40 0.02 18.15 -42.00
CA GLU A 40 -0.73 19.41 -42.21
C GLU A 40 -1.42 19.82 -40.89
N SER A 41 -1.11 21.00 -40.36
CA SER A 41 -1.82 21.62 -39.23
C SER A 41 -2.95 22.51 -39.73
N PRO A 42 -4.12 22.51 -39.07
CA PRO A 42 -4.91 23.73 -38.93
C PRO A 42 -4.91 24.28 -37.48
N PRO A 43 -5.17 25.58 -37.30
CA PRO A 43 -4.69 26.39 -36.16
C PRO A 43 -5.60 26.41 -34.93
N GLU A 44 -4.93 26.57 -33.78
CA GLU A 44 -5.32 27.20 -32.50
C GLU A 44 -6.81 27.30 -32.10
N GLU A 45 -7.17 26.60 -31.02
CA GLU A 45 -7.87 27.24 -29.91
C GLU A 45 -7.01 27.10 -28.64
N PRO A 46 -6.72 28.18 -27.90
CA PRO A 46 -6.10 28.08 -26.58
C PRO A 46 -7.15 27.58 -25.59
N GLY A 47 -7.45 26.28 -25.65
CA GLY A 47 -8.04 25.56 -24.54
C GLY A 47 -6.95 25.44 -23.48
N GLU A 48 -7.13 26.13 -22.35
CA GLU A 48 -6.40 25.84 -21.13
C GLU A 48 -6.59 24.35 -20.82
N GLU A 49 -5.63 23.52 -21.22
CA GLU A 49 -5.55 22.19 -20.65
C GLU A 49 -5.31 22.37 -19.16
N PRO A 50 -6.18 21.82 -18.28
CA PRO A 50 -5.84 21.78 -16.87
C PRO A 50 -4.54 21.02 -16.81
N ALA A 51 -3.47 21.69 -16.37
CA ALA A 51 -2.17 21.08 -16.15
C ALA A 51 -2.43 19.77 -15.41
N ASP A 52 -2.23 18.66 -16.13
CA ASP A 52 -2.39 17.32 -15.61
C ASP A 52 -1.27 17.14 -14.61
N ASN A 53 -1.50 17.66 -13.40
CA ASN A 53 -0.63 17.52 -12.26
C ASN A 53 -0.83 16.09 -11.76
N GLN A 54 -0.47 15.13 -12.61
CA GLN A 54 -0.38 13.72 -12.27
C GLN A 54 0.58 13.66 -11.11
N PHE A 55 0.03 13.55 -9.91
CA PHE A 55 0.80 13.39 -8.70
C PHE A 55 1.45 12.01 -8.80
N GLU A 56 2.67 11.95 -9.35
CA GLU A 56 3.43 10.72 -9.47
C GLU A 56 3.77 10.24 -8.05
N LEU A 57 2.99 9.28 -7.56
CA LEU A 57 3.28 8.63 -6.29
C LEU A 57 4.59 7.87 -6.43
N PRO A 58 5.47 7.92 -5.40
CA PRO A 58 6.70 7.15 -5.43
C PRO A 58 6.37 5.65 -5.58
N PRO A 59 7.28 4.85 -6.15
CA PRO A 59 7.10 3.41 -6.26
C PRO A 59 6.75 2.79 -4.91
N ALA A 60 5.78 1.88 -4.91
CA ALA A 60 5.39 1.18 -3.69
C ALA A 60 6.57 0.36 -3.16
N SER A 61 6.82 0.46 -1.86
CA SER A 61 7.85 -0.32 -1.15
C SER A 61 7.38 -0.68 0.24
N PHE A 62 7.98 -1.73 0.83
CA PHE A 62 7.68 -2.11 2.21
C PHE A 62 8.02 -0.98 3.19
N SER A 63 9.17 -0.32 2.99
CA SER A 63 9.56 0.85 3.78
C SER A 63 8.53 1.96 3.71
N LEU A 64 8.01 2.28 2.52
CA LEU A 64 6.98 3.31 2.35
C LEU A 64 5.68 2.93 3.06
N LEU A 65 5.27 1.66 2.99
CA LEU A 65 4.10 1.15 3.71
C LEU A 65 4.29 1.31 5.23
N VAL A 66 5.42 0.86 5.78
CA VAL A 66 5.73 0.99 7.21
C VAL A 66 5.74 2.46 7.64
N SER A 67 6.40 3.34 6.88
CA SER A 67 6.44 4.77 7.14
C SER A 67 5.05 5.42 7.09
N SER A 68 4.18 5.03 6.15
CA SER A 68 2.82 5.55 6.07
C SER A 68 1.98 5.16 7.29
N LEU A 69 2.07 3.90 7.74
CA LEU A 69 1.36 3.42 8.93
C LEU A 69 1.90 4.06 10.20
N ALA A 70 3.23 4.24 10.29
CA ALA A 70 3.87 4.95 11.39
C ALA A 70 3.43 6.42 11.47
N THR A 71 3.34 7.09 10.32
CA THR A 71 2.86 8.47 10.22
C THR A 71 1.41 8.57 10.71
N GLN A 72 0.53 7.65 10.27
CA GLN A 72 -0.86 7.60 10.73
C GLN A 72 -0.95 7.36 12.24
N ALA A 73 -0.12 6.47 12.80
CA ALA A 73 -0.04 6.23 14.24
C ALA A 73 0.40 7.50 15.01
N LEU A 74 1.46 8.17 14.56
CA LEU A 74 1.96 9.40 15.17
C LEU A 74 0.94 10.55 15.11
N ALA A 75 0.23 10.69 13.99
CA ALA A 75 -0.84 11.67 13.84
C ALA A 75 -1.96 11.42 14.85
N ALA A 76 -2.39 10.17 15.00
CA ALA A 76 -3.40 9.77 15.98
C ALA A 76 -2.93 9.88 17.44
N LEU A 77 -1.62 9.90 17.69
CA LEU A 77 -1.01 10.18 18.99
C LEU A 77 -0.86 11.68 19.28
N GLY A 78 -1.28 12.56 18.38
CA GLY A 78 -1.15 14.00 18.52
C GLY A 78 0.29 14.49 18.36
N GLN A 79 1.20 13.65 17.84
CA GLN A 79 2.60 14.01 17.57
C GLN A 79 2.75 14.80 16.26
N MET A 80 1.68 14.90 15.47
CA MET A 80 1.58 15.77 14.30
C MET A 80 0.33 16.63 14.37
N PRO A 81 0.38 17.87 13.82
CA PRO A 81 -0.80 18.70 13.70
C PRO A 81 -1.79 18.07 12.73
N GLY A 82 -3.07 18.06 13.10
CA GLY A 82 -4.16 17.66 12.23
C GLY A 82 -4.43 18.69 11.12
N PRO A 83 -5.37 18.41 10.20
CA PRO A 83 -5.73 19.30 9.11
C PRO A 83 -6.25 20.67 9.58
N ASP A 84 -6.82 20.72 10.79
CA ASP A 84 -7.30 21.93 11.45
C ASP A 84 -6.22 22.66 12.27
N GLY A 85 -4.97 22.18 12.21
CA GLY A 85 -3.83 22.68 12.97
C GLY A 85 -3.78 22.21 14.42
N LYS A 86 -4.73 21.35 14.87
CA LYS A 86 -4.77 20.85 16.25
C LYS A 86 -4.27 19.40 16.32
N PRO A 87 -3.56 19.00 17.38
CA PRO A 87 -3.11 17.63 17.54
C PRO A 87 -4.30 16.69 17.78
N MET A 88 -4.43 15.66 16.94
CA MET A 88 -5.47 14.64 17.03
C MET A 88 -5.09 13.61 18.11
N HIS A 89 -5.89 13.47 19.16
CA HIS A 89 -5.63 12.55 20.27
C HIS A 89 -6.59 11.36 20.25
N GLU A 90 -6.37 10.46 19.30
CA GLU A 90 -7.20 9.28 19.05
C GLU A 90 -6.41 8.00 19.36
N PRO A 91 -6.21 7.64 20.64
CA PRO A 91 -5.37 6.51 21.02
C PRO A 91 -5.87 5.18 20.45
N VAL A 92 -7.18 5.01 20.25
CA VAL A 92 -7.75 3.79 19.66
C VAL A 92 -7.25 3.61 18.21
N ILE A 93 -7.19 4.70 17.43
CA ILE A 93 -6.68 4.68 16.06
C ILE A 93 -5.17 4.44 16.04
N ALA A 94 -4.42 5.11 16.93
CA ALA A 94 -2.98 4.88 17.07
C ALA A 94 -2.67 3.40 17.37
N LYS A 95 -3.39 2.80 18.32
CA LYS A 95 -3.25 1.39 18.68
C LYS A 95 -3.52 0.48 17.48
N HIS A 96 -4.56 0.76 16.70
CA HIS A 96 -4.87 -0.03 15.51
C HIS A 96 -3.70 -0.06 14.53
N HIS A 97 -3.10 1.08 14.20
CA HIS A 97 -1.94 1.13 13.30
C HIS A 97 -0.71 0.40 13.87
N ILE A 98 -0.45 0.53 15.17
CA ILE A 98 0.63 -0.20 15.85
C ILE A 98 0.41 -1.72 15.79
N ASP A 99 -0.83 -2.16 16.01
CA ASP A 99 -1.20 -3.57 15.92
C ASP A 99 -1.07 -4.08 14.48
N THR A 100 -1.48 -3.29 13.48
CA THR A 100 -1.30 -3.63 12.05
C THR A 100 0.18 -3.81 11.70
N LEU A 101 1.05 -2.93 12.18
CA LEU A 101 2.49 -3.08 12.02
C LEU A 101 3.01 -4.36 12.70
N GLY A 102 2.45 -4.73 13.85
CA GLY A 102 2.74 -6.00 14.53
C GLY A 102 2.30 -7.22 13.71
N VAL A 103 1.11 -7.17 13.11
CA VAL A 103 0.64 -8.23 12.20
C VAL A 103 1.55 -8.34 10.98
N LEU A 104 1.98 -7.21 10.40
CA LEU A 104 2.94 -7.22 9.30
C LEU A 104 4.25 -7.88 9.72
N GLN A 105 4.80 -7.50 10.87
CA GLN A 105 6.02 -8.11 11.43
C GLN A 105 5.90 -9.63 11.55
N GLU A 106 4.74 -10.16 11.92
CA GLU A 106 4.51 -11.61 12.02
C GLU A 106 4.32 -12.28 10.65
N LYS A 107 3.56 -11.66 9.75
CA LYS A 107 3.19 -12.22 8.45
C LYS A 107 4.31 -12.13 7.42
N THR A 108 5.27 -11.22 7.58
CA THR A 108 6.39 -11.05 6.66
C THR A 108 7.69 -11.70 7.15
N LYS A 109 7.67 -12.44 8.27
CA LYS A 109 8.87 -13.16 8.77
C LYS A 109 9.44 -14.08 7.69
N GLY A 110 10.74 -13.95 7.45
CA GLY A 110 11.47 -14.72 6.43
C GLY A 110 11.40 -14.13 5.01
N ASN A 111 10.57 -13.09 4.79
CA ASN A 111 10.47 -12.39 3.51
C ASN A 111 11.13 -11.00 3.53
N LEU A 112 11.49 -10.49 4.71
CA LEU A 112 12.13 -9.20 4.88
C LEU A 112 13.65 -9.30 4.77
N ASP A 113 14.27 -8.28 4.18
CA ASP A 113 15.71 -8.09 4.25
C ASP A 113 16.17 -7.55 5.63
N GLY A 114 17.48 -7.48 5.84
CA GLY A 114 18.05 -7.04 7.12
C GLY A 114 17.67 -5.61 7.51
N ASP A 115 17.62 -4.70 6.54
CA ASP A 115 17.34 -3.29 6.77
C ASP A 115 15.84 -3.09 7.06
N GLU A 116 14.97 -3.81 6.34
CA GLU A 116 13.52 -3.84 6.57
C GLU A 116 13.17 -4.39 7.96
N ILE A 117 13.85 -5.45 8.40
CA ILE A 117 13.67 -6.01 9.76
C ILE A 117 14.03 -4.96 10.82
N VAL A 118 15.20 -4.32 10.68
CA VAL A 118 15.67 -3.32 11.64
C VAL A 118 14.73 -2.11 11.65
N MET A 119 14.33 -1.61 10.49
CA MET A 119 13.39 -0.51 10.34
C MET A 119 12.07 -0.80 11.05
N LEU A 120 11.43 -1.93 10.74
CA LEU A 120 10.14 -2.30 11.31
C LEU A 120 10.21 -2.46 12.84
N ASN A 121 11.28 -3.08 13.33
CA ASN A 121 11.49 -3.26 14.77
C ASN A 121 11.65 -1.92 15.50
N ASN A 122 12.44 -1.00 14.94
CA ASN A 122 12.66 0.32 15.53
C ASN A 122 11.35 1.12 15.55
N VAL A 123 10.63 1.17 14.42
CA VAL A 123 9.34 1.86 14.31
C VAL A 123 8.34 1.31 15.32
N LEU A 124 8.19 -0.02 15.43
CA LEU A 124 7.30 -0.64 16.41
C LEU A 124 7.69 -0.29 17.85
N HIS A 125 8.99 -0.28 18.17
CA HIS A 125 9.47 0.06 19.50
C HIS A 125 9.12 1.51 19.86
N GLU A 126 9.45 2.45 18.99
CA GLU A 126 9.19 3.88 19.20
C GLU A 126 7.70 4.18 19.37
N LEU A 127 6.86 3.63 18.49
CA LEU A 127 5.42 3.86 18.55
C LEU A 127 4.78 3.27 19.80
N ARG A 128 5.20 2.08 20.23
CA ARG A 128 4.71 1.46 21.47
C ARG A 128 5.09 2.30 22.69
N MET A 129 6.31 2.83 22.74
CA MET A 129 6.74 3.73 23.80
C MET A 129 5.94 5.03 23.80
N ALA A 130 5.75 5.64 22.63
CA ALA A 130 4.95 6.86 22.49
C ALA A 130 3.50 6.64 22.94
N TYR A 131 2.89 5.52 22.54
CA TYR A 131 1.54 5.14 22.95
C TYR A 131 1.41 4.97 24.47
N VAL A 132 2.35 4.25 25.10
CA VAL A 132 2.35 4.04 26.56
C VAL A 132 2.54 5.36 27.30
N ASN A 133 3.43 6.23 26.83
CA ASN A 133 3.66 7.55 27.43
C ASN A 133 2.41 8.43 27.35
N LEU A 134 1.67 8.40 26.24
CA LEU A 134 0.43 9.16 26.08
C LEU A 134 -0.70 8.58 26.93
N SER A 135 -0.83 7.26 26.99
CA SER A 135 -1.87 6.59 27.80
C SER A 135 -1.75 6.89 29.31
N GLN A 136 -0.55 7.24 29.77
CA GLN A 136 -0.29 7.67 31.15
C GLN A 136 -0.54 9.17 31.38
N GLN A 137 -0.63 9.97 30.33
CA GLN A 137 -0.80 11.42 30.39
C GLN A 137 -2.23 11.89 30.05
N ALA A 138 -3.06 11.05 29.44
CA ALA A 138 -4.41 11.44 29.03
C ALA A 138 -5.31 11.73 30.25
N PRO A 139 -5.83 12.97 30.41
CA PRO A 139 -6.88 13.24 31.38
C PRO A 139 -8.18 12.53 30.96
N PRO A 140 -9.09 12.22 31.90
CA PRO A 140 -10.37 11.60 31.58
C PRO A 140 -11.13 12.46 30.58
N GLN A 141 -11.42 11.87 29.42
CA GLN A 141 -12.22 12.43 28.34
C GLN A 141 -13.48 13.09 28.92
N SER A 142 -13.65 14.40 28.71
CA SER A 142 -14.89 15.09 29.06
C SER A 142 -15.91 14.79 27.95
N PRO A 143 -17.04 14.12 28.25
CA PRO A 143 -18.09 13.95 27.26
C PRO A 143 -18.71 15.33 26.95
N SER A 144 -18.90 15.61 25.66
CA SER A 144 -19.77 16.71 25.19
C SER A 144 -21.24 16.34 25.37
#